data_AF-A0A963TEH9-F1
#
_entry.id   AF-A0A963TEH9-F1
#
_cell.length_a   1.000
_cell.length_b   1.000
_cell.length_c   1.000
_cell.angle_alpha   90.00
_cell.angle_beta   90.00
_cell.angle_gamma   90.00
#
_symmetry.space_group_name_H-M   'P 1'
#
loop_
_entity.id
_entity.type
_entity.pdbx_description
1 polymer ?
#
loop_
_entity_poly.entity_id
_entity_poly.type
_entity_poly.pdbx_seq_one_letter_code
_entity_poly.pdbx_strand_id
1 'polypeptide(L)'
;VTGCEGYVESAAVGLMAGRFAAAEARGEAPVPPPPTTAHGALLAHITGGADAETFQPMNVNFGLFPPPEETDERGRRLRGRSRKLAMSRRALRDLGDWAGA
;
A
#
# COMPACT_ATOMS: atom_id res chain seq x y z
N VAL A 1 18.41 -4.90 -4.53
CA VAL A 1 17.33 -4.50 -5.46
C VAL A 1 16.06 -5.15 -4.95
N THR A 2 15.08 -4.36 -4.50
CA THR A 2 13.80 -4.85 -3.94
C THR A 2 12.96 -5.37 -5.10
N GLY A 3 12.56 -6.65 -5.09
CA GLY A 3 11.94 -7.37 -6.21
C GLY A 3 10.58 -6.83 -6.67
N CYS A 4 10.55 -5.62 -7.20
CA CYS A 4 9.40 -4.98 -7.82
C CYS A 4 9.61 -4.93 -9.33
N GLU A 5 8.64 -5.43 -10.09
CA GLU A 5 8.53 -5.10 -11.51
C GLU A 5 7.87 -3.73 -11.62
N GLY A 6 8.47 -2.79 -12.36
CA GLY A 6 7.87 -1.46 -12.62
C GLY A 6 8.61 -0.26 -12.03
N TYR A 7 8.67 0.81 -12.82
CA TYR A 7 9.30 2.08 -12.42
C TYR A 7 8.56 2.77 -11.26
N VAL A 8 7.24 2.61 -11.19
CA VAL A 8 6.40 3.27 -10.17
C VAL A 8 6.60 2.62 -8.81
N GLU A 9 6.62 1.29 -8.77
CA GLU A 9 6.87 0.50 -7.56
C GLU A 9 8.28 0.76 -7.03
N SER A 10 9.28 0.80 -7.91
CA SER A 10 10.66 1.14 -7.54
C SER A 10 10.77 2.54 -6.94
N ALA A 11 10.10 3.54 -7.53
CA ALA A 11 10.07 4.89 -7.01
C ALA A 11 9.34 4.98 -5.66
N ALA A 12 8.22 4.25 -5.49
CA ALA A 12 7.48 4.16 -4.24
C ALA A 12 8.32 3.55 -3.11
N VAL A 13 9.07 2.48 -3.39
CA VAL A 13 10.00 1.86 -2.43
C VAL A 13 11.13 2.82 -2.07
N GLY A 14 11.75 3.48 -3.06
CA GLY A 14 12.80 4.47 -2.82
C GLY A 14 12.32 5.62 -1.93
N LEU A 15 11.11 6.13 -2.18
CA LEU A 15 10.49 7.17 -1.35
C LEU A 15 10.31 6.71 0.10
N MET A 16 9.72 5.52 0.31
CA MET A 16 9.50 4.98 1.65
C MET A 16 10.83 4.76 2.39
N ALA A 17 11.81 4.14 1.73
CA ALA A 17 13.14 3.91 2.31
C ALA A 17 13.82 5.22 2.71
N GLY A 18 13.74 6.25 1.87
CA GLY A 18 14.28 7.59 2.17
C GLY A 18 13.60 8.24 3.38
N ARG A 19 12.26 8.18 3.46
CA ARG A 19 11.51 8.70 4.63
C ARG A 19 11.89 7.96 5.92
N PHE A 20 12.02 6.64 5.87
CA PHE A 20 12.38 5.84 7.05
C PHE A 20 13.80 6.13 7.50
N ALA A 21 14.77 6.16 6.58
CA ALA A 21 16.15 6.51 6.90
C ALA A 21 16.28 7.92 7.49
N ALA A 22 15.50 8.89 7.00
CA ALA A 22 15.48 10.24 7.55
C ALA A 22 14.92 10.29 8.99
N ALA A 23 13.87 9.51 9.29
CA ALA A 23 13.32 9.38 10.63
C ALA A 23 14.34 8.74 11.59
N GLU A 24 14.96 7.64 11.17
CA GLU A 24 16.00 6.94 11.94
C GLU A 24 17.20 7.85 12.24
N ALA A 25 17.65 8.65 11.26
CA ALA A 25 18.73 9.61 11.44
C ALA A 25 18.41 10.71 12.46
N ARG A 26 17.11 10.96 12.72
CA ARG A 26 16.62 11.88 13.76
C ARG A 26 16.35 11.19 15.11
N GLY A 27 16.55 9.87 15.21
CA GLY A 27 16.18 9.09 16.39
C GLY A 27 14.66 8.89 16.55
N GLU A 28 13.90 9.12 15.48
CA GLU A 28 12.45 8.92 15.43
C GLU A 28 12.14 7.50 14.92
N ALA A 29 11.01 6.93 15.34
CA ALA A 29 10.55 5.67 14.80
C ALA A 29 9.90 5.90 13.41
N PRO A 30 10.31 5.14 12.37
CA PRO A 30 9.66 5.22 11.06
C PRO A 30 8.17 4.89 11.15
N VAL A 31 7.33 5.72 10.54
CA VAL A 31 5.89 5.47 10.44
C VAL A 31 5.59 4.88 9.06
N PRO A 32 5.16 3.60 8.97
CA PRO A 32 4.83 2.99 7.69
C PRO A 32 3.50 3.52 7.12
N PRO A 33 3.33 3.55 5.79
CA PRO A 33 2.05 3.89 5.19
C PRO A 33 0.97 2.84 5.53
N PRO A 34 -0.30 3.24 5.67
CA PRO A 34 -1.38 2.29 5.98
C PRO A 34 -1.52 1.20 4.90
N PRO A 35 -1.88 -0.05 5.27
CA PRO A 35 -2.06 -1.17 4.32
C PRO A 35 -3.25 -0.96 3.36
N THR A 36 -4.09 0.04 3.63
CA THR A 36 -5.16 0.50 2.75
C THR A 36 -4.65 1.31 1.56
N THR A 37 -3.37 1.69 1.53
CA THR A 37 -2.71 2.44 0.45
C THR A 37 -1.92 1.51 -0.46
N ALA A 38 -1.60 1.97 -1.68
CA ALA A 38 -0.72 1.22 -2.59
C ALA A 38 0.68 1.01 -2.00
N HIS A 39 1.21 2.02 -1.29
CA HIS A 39 2.52 1.96 -0.64
C HIS A 39 2.53 0.94 0.51
N GLY A 40 1.50 0.95 1.37
CA GLY A 40 1.38 -0.01 2.46
C GLY A 40 1.12 -1.43 1.97
N ALA A 41 0.33 -1.61 0.90
CA ALA A 41 0.14 -2.90 0.27
C ALA A 41 1.45 -3.44 -0.32
N LEU A 42 2.24 -2.59 -1.00
CA LEU A 42 3.55 -2.95 -1.53
C LEU A 42 4.54 -3.30 -0.41
N LEU A 43 4.59 -2.49 0.64
CA LEU A 43 5.44 -2.74 1.81
C LEU A 43 5.08 -4.08 2.44
N ALA A 44 3.80 -4.31 2.75
CA ALA A 44 3.33 -5.56 3.33
C ALA A 44 3.61 -6.77 2.43
N HIS A 45 3.54 -6.62 1.10
CA HIS A 45 3.87 -7.69 0.18
C HIS A 45 5.37 -8.04 0.20
N ILE A 46 6.24 -7.03 0.29
CA ILE A 46 7.69 -7.22 0.34
C ILE A 46 8.15 -7.76 1.71
N THR A 47 7.52 -7.32 2.81
CA THR A 47 7.97 -7.63 4.18
C THR A 47 7.16 -8.73 4.86
N GLY A 48 5.99 -9.09 4.34
CA GLY A 48 4.98 -9.93 5.00
C GLY A 48 5.18 -11.44 4.91
N GLY A 49 6.37 -11.92 4.55
CA GLY A 49 6.71 -13.34 4.66
C GLY A 49 6.36 -14.19 3.45
N ALA A 50 6.56 -13.67 2.23
CA ALA A 50 6.75 -14.57 1.11
C ALA A 50 7.99 -15.42 1.40
N ASP A 51 7.83 -16.73 1.41
CA ASP A 51 8.96 -17.66 1.33
C ASP A 51 9.83 -17.19 0.15
N ALA A 52 11.10 -16.87 0.41
CA ALA A 52 11.96 -16.21 -0.57
C ALA A 52 12.06 -17.02 -1.88
N GLU A 53 11.82 -18.33 -1.80
CA GLU A 53 11.77 -19.26 -2.94
C GLU A 53 10.51 -19.12 -3.81
N THR A 54 9.42 -18.58 -3.27
CA THR A 54 8.12 -18.42 -3.96
C THR A 54 7.76 -16.96 -4.23
N PHE A 55 8.56 -16.02 -3.75
CA PHE A 55 8.34 -14.60 -4.00
C PHE A 55 8.39 -14.33 -5.50
N GLN A 56 7.25 -13.90 -6.05
CA GLN A 56 7.14 -13.45 -7.42
C GLN A 56 6.96 -11.94 -7.41
N PRO A 57 7.82 -11.18 -8.11
CA PRO A 57 7.58 -9.77 -8.35
C PRO A 57 6.19 -9.59 -8.94
N MET A 58 5.41 -8.65 -8.39
CA MET A 58 4.11 -8.31 -8.96
C MET A 58 3.82 -6.82 -8.88
N ASN A 59 3.17 -6.31 -9.92
CA ASN A 59 2.59 -4.98 -9.91
C ASN A 59 1.48 -4.90 -8.85
N VAL A 60 1.30 -3.70 -8.28
CA VAL A 60 0.22 -3.45 -7.33
C VAL A 60 -1.14 -3.71 -8.00
N ASN A 61 -2.00 -4.47 -7.33
CA ASN A 61 -3.35 -4.74 -7.80
C ASN A 61 -4.36 -4.64 -6.63
N PHE A 62 -5.64 -4.47 -6.96
CA PHE A 62 -6.72 -4.31 -5.98
C PHE A 62 -6.93 -5.52 -5.05
N GLY A 63 -6.36 -6.69 -5.36
CA GLY A 63 -6.40 -7.87 -4.50
C GLY A 63 -5.54 -7.73 -3.24
N LEU A 64 -4.52 -6.87 -3.28
CA LEU A 64 -3.63 -6.61 -2.12
C LEU A 64 -4.27 -5.68 -1.08
N PHE A 65 -5.35 -4.98 -1.46
CA PHE A 65 -5.99 -3.99 -0.59
C PHE A 65 -7.05 -4.67 0.27
N PRO A 66 -7.17 -4.29 1.55
CA PRO A 66 -8.29 -4.71 2.39
C PRO A 66 -9.63 -4.40 1.70
N PRO A 67 -10.69 -5.20 1.88
CA PRO A 67 -12.00 -4.87 1.33
C PRO A 67 -12.52 -3.52 1.84
N PRO A 68 -13.29 -2.75 1.05
CA PRO A 68 -13.98 -1.57 1.56
C PRO A 68 -15.12 -2.00 2.50
N GLU A 69 -15.39 -1.17 3.51
CA GLU A 69 -16.50 -1.35 4.45
C GLU A 69 -17.83 -0.82 3.88
N GLU A 70 -17.75 0.07 2.90
CA GLU A 70 -18.90 0.63 2.20
C GLU A 70 -19.80 -0.45 1.58
N THR A 71 -21.11 -0.21 1.65
CA THR A 71 -22.15 -1.05 1.05
C THR A 71 -22.97 -0.24 0.04
N ASP A 72 -23.68 -0.93 -0.85
CA ASP A 72 -24.64 -0.29 -1.75
C ASP A 72 -25.90 0.19 -0.99
N GLU A 73 -26.80 0.88 -1.68
CA GLU A 73 -28.07 1.37 -1.11
C GLU A 73 -28.96 0.27 -0.52
N ARG A 74 -28.68 -1.00 -0.83
CA ARG A 74 -29.41 -2.18 -0.33
C ARG A 74 -28.62 -2.91 0.77
N GLY A 75 -27.56 -2.31 1.31
CA GLY A 75 -26.72 -2.88 2.35
C GLY A 75 -25.81 -4.03 1.89
N ARG A 76 -25.62 -4.22 0.57
CA ARG A 76 -24.80 -5.30 0.02
C ARG A 76 -23.38 -4.83 -0.25
N ARG A 77 -22.41 -5.74 -0.13
CA ARG A 77 -21.00 -5.45 -0.44
C ARG A 77 -20.86 -4.90 -1.87
N LEU A 78 -20.09 -3.83 -2.02
CA LEU A 78 -19.76 -3.26 -3.32
C LEU A 78 -19.06 -4.30 -4.22
N ARG A 79 -19.33 -4.24 -5.53
CA ARG A 79 -18.78 -5.16 -6.54
C ARG A 79 -18.24 -4.40 -7.74
N GLY A 80 -17.32 -5.04 -8.47
CA GLY A 80 -16.79 -4.50 -9.73
C GLY A 80 -16.22 -3.08 -9.58
N ARG A 81 -16.70 -2.15 -10.41
CA ARG A 81 -16.21 -0.77 -10.47
C ARG A 81 -16.44 0.01 -9.17
N SER A 82 -17.59 -0.15 -8.50
CA SER A 82 -17.88 0.60 -7.27
C SER A 82 -16.95 0.20 -6.13
N ARG A 83 -16.64 -1.11 -6.02
CA ARG A 83 -15.65 -1.62 -5.06
C ARG A 83 -14.28 -1.00 -5.28
N LYS A 84 -13.79 -1.01 -6.53
CA LYS A 84 -12.48 -0.45 -6.90
C LYS A 84 -12.42 1.05 -6.59
N LEU A 85 -13.49 1.80 -6.90
CA LEU A 85 -13.56 3.24 -6.63
C LEU A 85 -13.54 3.55 -5.13
N ALA A 86 -14.30 2.81 -4.32
CA ALA A 86 -14.28 2.94 -2.86
C ALA A 86 -12.88 2.67 -2.28
N MET A 87 -12.23 1.60 -2.73
CA MET A 87 -10.85 1.28 -2.36
C MET A 87 -9.88 2.41 -2.74
N SER A 88 -9.95 2.93 -3.96
CA SER A 88 -9.08 4.02 -4.42
C SER A 88 -9.29 5.31 -3.64
N ARG A 89 -10.54 5.69 -3.34
CA ARG A 89 -10.86 6.89 -2.53
C ARG A 89 -10.29 6.77 -1.13
N ARG A 90 -10.52 5.63 -0.46
CA ARG A 90 -9.92 5.33 0.84
C ARG A 90 -8.40 5.40 0.77
N ALA A 91 -7.79 4.72 -0.21
CA ALA A 91 -6.35 4.68 -0.37
C ALA A 91 -5.72 6.08 -0.55
N LEU A 92 -6.35 6.96 -1.33
CA LEU A 92 -5.85 8.33 -1.55
C LEU A 92 -5.95 9.19 -0.29
N ARG A 93 -7.05 9.08 0.46
CA ARG A 93 -7.21 9.79 1.73
C ARG A 93 -6.17 9.33 2.76
N ASP A 94 -6.09 8.04 3.00
CA ASP A 94 -5.17 7.47 4.01
C ASP A 94 -3.70 7.71 3.62
N LEU A 95 -3.39 7.78 2.32
CA LEU A 95 -2.06 8.17 1.82
C LEU A 95 -1.78 9.66 2.08
N GLY A 96 -2.77 10.52 1.89
CA GLY A 96 -2.67 11.95 2.19
C GLY A 96 -2.39 12.20 3.67
N ASP A 97 -3.10 11.50 4.55
CA ASP A 97 -2.90 11.58 6.01
C ASP A 97 -1.48 11.15 6.40
N TRP A 98 -0.97 10.06 5.81
CA TRP A 98 0.41 9.62 6.02
C TRP A 98 1.47 10.55 5.39
N ALA A 99 1.16 11.21 4.28
CA ALA A 99 2.06 12.16 3.64
C ALA A 99 2.17 13.48 4.42
N GLY A 100 1.13 13.86 5.17
CA GLY A 100 1.12 15.04 6.04
C GLY A 100 1.68 14.80 7.45
N ALA A 101 1.91 13.54 7.83
CA ALA A 101 2.57 13.14 9.07
C ALA A 101 4.11 13.15 8.92
#